data_AF-A0A1V4DVM1-F1
#
_entry.id   AF-A0A1V4DVM1-F1
#
_cell.length_a   1.000
_cell.length_b   1.000
_cell.length_c   1.000
_cell.angle_alpha   90.00
_cell.angle_beta   90.00
_cell.angle_gamma   90.00
#
_symmetry.space_group_name_H-M   'P 1'
#
loop_
_entity.id
_entity.type
_entity.pdbx_description
1 polymer ?
#
loop_
_entity_poly.entity_id
_entity_poly.type
_entity_poly.pdbx_seq_one_letter_code
_entity_poly.pdbx_strand_id
1 'polypeptide(L)'
;MVSALDSRAARIALAGRCTLAGTRMLDGGTHAWGGEVSWYPPGGRCRACGLGPAERAVQDDPWSCAAPDPAAEVGASAPVSALVGAWLADFAVRLLLGLSVPDAPLRVDAAGFAMPLSGTPLRALADPDCPLHERLPADVPVLPLDHEATVADLLDHVGVHEEPLSWAGFSRPVRRRAAVRAVTTRLRSAPASARLSALGVAPREVLPVARRDGSGLRYVELAAAGRERRGIPGDLTEARRATTEGVR
;
A
#
# COMPACT_ATOMS: atom_id res chain seq x y z
N MET A 1 7.68 7.84 -9.54
CA MET A 1 6.21 7.85 -9.55
C MET A 1 5.71 9.28 -9.71
N VAL A 2 4.62 9.49 -10.45
CA VAL A 2 3.91 10.79 -10.52
C VAL A 2 2.50 10.58 -9.97
N SER A 3 2.07 11.42 -9.05
CA SER A 3 0.80 11.34 -8.32
C SER A 3 0.01 12.64 -8.46
N ALA A 4 -1.29 12.51 -8.68
CA ALA A 4 -2.28 13.58 -8.66
C ALA A 4 -3.58 13.08 -7.99
N LEU A 5 -3.42 12.33 -6.90
CA LEU A 5 -4.53 11.72 -6.18
C LEU A 5 -5.32 12.80 -5.43
N ASP A 6 -6.63 12.64 -5.41
CA ASP A 6 -7.60 13.59 -4.88
C ASP A 6 -7.79 13.50 -3.36
N SER A 7 -7.15 12.52 -2.73
CA SER A 7 -7.37 12.19 -1.33
C SER A 7 -6.07 12.10 -0.52
N ARG A 8 -6.14 12.50 0.75
CA ARG A 8 -4.97 12.44 1.62
C ARG A 8 -4.57 10.99 1.92
N ALA A 9 -5.53 10.09 2.16
CA ALA A 9 -5.17 8.72 2.52
C ALA A 9 -4.51 8.00 1.34
N ALA A 10 -4.99 8.20 0.10
CA ALA A 10 -4.36 7.63 -1.08
C ALA A 10 -2.95 8.18 -1.33
N ARG A 11 -2.72 9.48 -1.14
CA ARG A 11 -1.38 10.09 -1.24
C ARG A 11 -0.41 9.54 -0.17
N ILE A 12 -0.88 9.38 1.08
CA ILE A 12 -0.11 8.78 2.18
C ILE A 12 0.21 7.31 1.87
N ALA A 13 -0.78 6.54 1.41
CA ALA A 13 -0.59 5.14 1.04
C ALA A 13 0.42 4.98 -0.10
N LEU A 14 0.33 5.82 -1.13
CA LEU A 14 1.30 5.83 -2.22
C LEU A 14 2.71 6.23 -1.75
N ALA A 15 2.81 7.23 -0.86
CA ALA A 15 4.08 7.62 -0.27
C ALA A 15 4.74 6.46 0.48
N GLY A 16 3.99 5.73 1.30
CA GLY A 16 4.48 4.53 2.00
C GLY A 16 5.01 3.48 1.04
N ARG A 17 4.27 3.19 -0.05
CA ARG A 17 4.74 2.25 -1.09
C ARG A 17 6.00 2.73 -1.79
N CYS A 18 6.11 4.02 -2.07
CA CYS A 18 7.31 4.58 -2.68
C CYS A 18 8.53 4.45 -1.75
N THR A 19 8.34 4.69 -0.45
CA THR A 19 9.39 4.50 0.56
C THR A 19 9.82 3.04 0.66
N LEU A 20 8.86 2.11 0.75
CA LEU A 20 9.15 0.66 0.81
C LEU A 20 9.93 0.19 -0.43
N ALA A 21 9.59 0.69 -1.61
CA ALA A 21 10.28 0.36 -2.86
C ALA A 21 11.56 1.17 -3.10
N GLY A 22 11.95 2.07 -2.18
CA GLY A 22 13.12 2.93 -2.34
C GLY A 22 13.06 3.85 -3.57
N THR A 23 11.86 4.22 -4.01
CA THR A 23 11.64 5.01 -5.23
C THR A 23 11.23 6.45 -4.93
N ARG A 24 11.41 7.33 -5.92
CA ARG A 24 11.05 8.75 -5.86
C ARG A 24 9.56 8.96 -6.15
N MET A 25 8.95 9.92 -5.48
CA MET A 25 7.57 10.35 -5.73
C MET A 25 7.52 11.84 -6.07
N LEU A 26 6.93 12.17 -7.23
CA LEU A 26 6.41 13.50 -7.52
C LEU A 26 4.93 13.49 -7.23
N ASP A 27 4.45 14.46 -6.48
CA ASP A 27 3.08 14.49 -6.00
C ASP A 27 2.51 15.90 -6.13
N GLY A 28 1.35 15.99 -6.78
CA GLY A 28 0.61 17.23 -6.93
C GLY A 28 -0.78 17.11 -6.34
N GLY A 29 -1.31 18.23 -5.87
CA GLY A 29 -2.70 18.33 -5.43
C GLY A 29 -3.26 19.70 -5.69
N THR A 30 -4.57 19.77 -5.87
CA THR A 30 -5.31 21.01 -6.09
C THR A 30 -6.30 21.26 -4.95
N HIS A 31 -6.58 22.53 -4.69
CA HIS A 31 -7.68 23.02 -3.87
C HIS A 31 -8.36 24.19 -4.62
N ALA A 32 -9.45 24.74 -4.07
CA ALA A 32 -10.35 25.65 -4.80
C ALA A 32 -9.69 26.81 -5.58
N TRP A 33 -8.58 27.36 -5.06
CA TRP A 33 -7.89 28.53 -5.61
C TRP A 33 -6.39 28.33 -5.76
N GLY A 34 -5.91 27.09 -5.77
CA GLY A 34 -4.48 26.83 -5.84
C GLY A 34 -4.12 25.36 -5.74
N GLY A 35 -2.85 25.08 -5.60
CA GLY A 35 -2.36 23.71 -5.50
C GLY A 35 -0.96 23.65 -4.93
N GLU A 36 -0.43 22.44 -4.90
CA GLU A 36 0.91 22.15 -4.42
C GLU A 36 1.55 21.13 -5.34
N VAL A 37 2.85 21.27 -5.58
CA VAL A 37 3.71 20.27 -6.22
C VAL A 37 4.91 20.00 -5.33
N SER A 38 5.13 18.72 -5.00
CA SER A 38 6.18 18.29 -4.09
C SER A 38 7.00 17.15 -4.70
N TRP A 39 8.32 17.18 -4.50
CA TRP A 39 9.23 16.09 -4.85
C TRP A 39 9.79 15.42 -3.61
N TYR A 40 9.46 14.14 -3.45
CA TYR A 40 9.93 13.29 -2.36
C TYR A 40 11.04 12.35 -2.88
N PRO A 41 12.31 12.59 -2.54
CA PRO A 41 13.42 11.74 -2.93
C PRO A 41 13.48 10.45 -2.08
N PRO A 42 14.11 9.37 -2.57
CA PRO A 42 14.34 8.17 -1.78
C PRO A 42 15.13 8.47 -0.50
N GLY A 43 14.66 7.97 0.64
CA GLY A 43 15.30 8.15 1.96
C GLY A 43 15.18 9.55 2.57
N GLY A 44 14.58 10.52 1.85
CA GLY A 44 14.23 11.82 2.40
C GLY A 44 12.92 11.78 3.19
N ARG A 45 12.35 12.95 3.48
CA ARG A 45 11.02 13.04 4.08
C ARG A 45 9.98 12.47 3.11
N CYS A 46 8.90 11.88 3.64
CA CYS A 46 7.74 11.45 2.84
C CYS A 46 6.55 12.39 3.09
N ARG A 47 5.45 12.17 2.37
CA ARG A 47 4.21 12.97 2.51
C ARG A 47 3.63 12.98 3.93
N ALA A 48 3.88 11.93 4.72
CA ALA A 48 3.38 11.82 6.08
C ALA A 48 4.35 12.32 7.16
N CYS A 49 5.59 12.68 6.80
CA CYS A 49 6.55 13.24 7.76
C CYS A 49 6.06 14.61 8.25
N GLY A 50 5.86 14.75 9.56
CA GLY A 50 5.31 15.96 10.17
C GLY A 50 3.78 15.99 10.29
N LEU A 51 3.07 14.97 9.82
CA LEU A 51 1.65 14.78 10.13
C LEU A 51 1.49 14.06 11.47
N GLY A 52 0.57 14.49 12.33
CA GLY A 52 0.20 13.78 13.54
C GLY A 52 -0.59 12.49 13.28
N PRO A 53 -0.72 11.57 14.27
CA PRO A 53 -1.48 10.33 14.10
C PRO A 53 -2.92 10.54 13.63
N ALA A 54 -3.62 11.57 14.14
CA ALA A 54 -4.98 11.88 13.74
C ALA A 54 -5.08 12.31 12.26
N GLU A 55 -4.12 13.10 11.77
CA GLU A 55 -4.09 13.55 10.38
C GLU A 55 -3.78 12.40 9.41
N ARG A 56 -2.94 11.45 9.85
CA ARG A 56 -2.66 10.21 9.10
C ARG A 56 -3.82 9.24 9.09
N ALA A 57 -4.66 9.26 10.13
CA ALA A 57 -5.81 8.36 10.28
C ALA A 57 -7.05 8.80 9.49
N VAL A 58 -7.05 10.00 8.89
CA VAL A 58 -8.17 10.44 8.05
C VAL A 58 -8.25 9.53 6.82
N GLN A 59 -9.35 8.79 6.75
CA GLN A 59 -9.66 7.90 5.64
C GLN A 59 -10.46 8.65 4.58
N ASP A 60 -10.33 8.19 3.34
CA ASP A 60 -11.10 8.74 2.21
C ASP A 60 -12.53 8.20 2.20
N ASP A 61 -12.79 7.16 2.99
CA ASP A 61 -14.05 6.44 2.98
C ASP A 61 -15.03 7.10 3.97
N PRO A 62 -16.21 7.53 3.51
CA PRO A 62 -17.18 8.25 4.34
C PRO A 62 -17.88 7.39 5.40
N TRP A 63 -17.56 6.10 5.50
CA TRP A 63 -18.35 5.14 6.26
C TRP A 63 -17.82 4.97 7.68
N SER A 64 -18.19 5.92 8.53
CA SER A 64 -18.38 5.63 9.94
C SER A 64 -19.53 4.63 10.08
N CYS A 65 -19.40 3.62 10.95
CA CYS A 65 -20.50 2.72 11.31
C CYS A 65 -21.77 3.46 11.81
N ALA A 66 -21.69 4.78 12.05
CA ALA A 66 -22.79 5.61 12.53
C ALA A 66 -23.51 6.46 11.45
N ALA A 67 -22.91 6.75 10.29
CA ALA A 67 -23.56 7.43 9.15
C ALA A 67 -22.58 7.56 7.96
N PRO A 68 -23.05 7.47 6.71
CA PRO A 68 -22.32 8.01 5.57
C PRO A 68 -22.16 9.53 5.71
N ASP A 69 -20.94 10.00 5.79
CA ASP A 69 -20.62 11.42 5.61
C ASP A 69 -20.41 11.66 4.10
N PRO A 70 -21.35 12.24 3.33
CA PRO A 70 -21.14 12.41 1.89
C PRO A 70 -19.80 13.13 1.67
N ALA A 71 -18.93 12.52 0.84
CA ALA A 71 -17.61 13.08 0.55
C ALA A 71 -17.77 14.56 0.21
N ALA A 72 -17.19 15.43 1.04
CA ALA A 72 -17.40 16.87 0.91
C ALA A 72 -16.94 17.30 -0.49
N GLU A 73 -17.85 17.87 -1.27
CA GLU A 73 -17.50 18.45 -2.56
C GLU A 73 -16.43 19.53 -2.34
N VAL A 74 -15.29 19.38 -3.00
CA VAL A 74 -14.19 20.33 -2.95
C VAL A 74 -14.21 21.15 -4.24
N GLY A 75 -14.16 22.48 -4.11
CA GLY A 75 -14.04 23.36 -5.27
C GLY A 75 -12.81 22.98 -6.10
N ALA A 76 -13.00 22.87 -7.42
CA ALA A 76 -11.95 22.55 -8.38
C ALA A 76 -11.91 23.63 -9.48
N SER A 77 -10.71 23.90 -9.99
CA SER A 77 -10.46 24.92 -11.01
C SER A 77 -9.57 24.34 -12.10
N ALA A 78 -10.11 24.22 -13.32
CA ALA A 78 -9.37 23.67 -14.46
C ALA A 78 -8.05 24.42 -14.74
N PRO A 79 -7.99 25.78 -14.69
CA PRO A 79 -6.73 26.50 -14.79
C PRO A 79 -5.69 26.09 -13.74
N VAL A 80 -6.10 25.90 -12.49
CA VAL A 80 -5.21 25.46 -11.40
C VAL A 80 -4.71 24.05 -11.64
N SER A 81 -5.58 23.12 -12.06
CA SER A 81 -5.19 21.76 -12.42
C SER A 81 -4.18 21.74 -13.57
N ALA A 82 -4.37 22.60 -14.58
CA ALA A 82 -3.42 22.75 -15.69
C ALA A 82 -2.05 23.27 -15.21
N LEU A 83 -2.02 24.28 -14.34
CA LEU A 83 -0.78 24.81 -13.77
C LEU A 83 -0.04 23.75 -12.92
N VAL A 84 -0.75 23.05 -12.05
CA VAL A 84 -0.17 21.95 -11.23
C VAL A 84 0.36 20.83 -12.12
N GLY A 85 -0.40 20.45 -13.15
CA GLY A 85 0.02 19.46 -14.14
C GLY A 85 1.28 19.88 -14.90
N ALA A 86 1.37 21.15 -15.30
CA ALA A 86 2.54 21.69 -15.98
C ALA A 86 3.80 21.64 -15.10
N TRP A 87 3.69 22.02 -13.82
CA TRP A 87 4.81 21.92 -12.87
C TRP A 87 5.23 20.48 -12.58
N LEU A 88 4.29 19.55 -12.44
CA LEU A 88 4.60 18.13 -12.31
C LEU A 88 5.34 17.59 -13.54
N ALA A 89 4.91 17.97 -14.75
CA ALA A 89 5.55 17.57 -15.99
C ALA A 89 6.98 18.14 -16.11
N ASP A 90 7.18 19.43 -15.81
CA ASP A 90 8.50 20.05 -15.79
C ASP A 90 9.45 19.33 -14.81
N PHE A 91 9.00 19.07 -13.59
CA PHE A 91 9.81 18.36 -12.59
C PHE A 91 10.12 16.92 -13.02
N ALA A 92 9.16 16.23 -13.63
CA ALA A 92 9.37 14.88 -14.14
C ALA A 92 10.44 14.88 -15.26
N VAL A 93 10.35 15.79 -16.22
CA VAL A 93 11.33 15.92 -17.31
C VAL A 93 12.71 16.28 -16.75
N ARG A 94 12.80 17.24 -15.82
CA ARG A 94 14.06 17.60 -15.15
C ARG A 94 14.71 16.40 -14.49
N LEU A 95 13.95 15.64 -13.69
CA LEU A 95 14.47 14.45 -13.02
C LEU A 95 14.90 13.35 -14.00
N LEU A 96 14.21 13.18 -15.13
CA LEU A 96 14.61 12.24 -16.18
C LEU A 96 15.93 12.66 -16.85
N LEU A 97 16.16 13.96 -16.99
CA LEU A 97 17.38 14.54 -17.56
C LEU A 97 18.52 14.74 -16.53
N GLY A 98 18.32 14.34 -15.27
CA GLY A 98 19.32 14.54 -14.21
C GLY A 98 19.49 16.01 -13.77
N LEU A 99 18.52 16.87 -14.09
CA LEU A 99 18.49 18.27 -13.67
C LEU A 99 17.93 18.41 -12.26
N SER A 100 18.28 19.51 -11.59
CA SER A 100 17.77 19.83 -10.26
C SER A 100 16.30 20.21 -10.29
N VAL A 101 15.61 19.83 -9.22
CA VAL A 101 14.27 20.29 -8.85
C VAL A 101 14.34 20.86 -7.43
N PRO A 102 13.48 21.84 -7.09
CA PRO A 102 13.40 22.38 -5.73
C PRO A 102 13.16 21.31 -4.67
N ASP A 103 13.86 21.42 -3.54
CA ASP A 103 13.67 20.56 -2.37
C ASP A 103 12.48 20.99 -1.49
N ALA A 104 11.96 22.20 -1.71
CA ALA A 104 10.77 22.70 -1.03
C ALA A 104 9.52 22.42 -1.86
N PRO A 105 8.37 22.09 -1.23
CA PRO A 105 7.08 22.09 -1.92
C PRO A 105 6.84 23.43 -2.64
N LEU A 106 6.34 23.39 -3.86
CA LEU A 106 5.87 24.57 -4.57
C LEU A 106 4.37 24.74 -4.32
N ARG A 107 3.98 25.88 -3.78
CA ARG A 107 2.58 26.32 -3.76
C ARG A 107 2.27 27.07 -5.05
N VAL A 108 1.21 26.64 -5.73
CA VAL A 108 0.68 27.23 -6.96
C VAL A 108 -0.59 28.00 -6.60
N ASP A 109 -0.72 29.24 -7.07
CA ASP A 109 -1.92 30.06 -6.90
C ASP A 109 -2.68 30.18 -8.22
N ALA A 110 -4.01 30.37 -8.14
CA ALA A 110 -4.87 30.55 -9.31
C ALA A 110 -4.48 31.75 -10.19
N ALA A 111 -3.79 32.77 -9.64
CA ALA A 111 -3.24 33.88 -10.40
C ALA A 111 -1.96 33.54 -11.17
N GLY A 112 -1.49 32.28 -11.11
CA GLY A 112 -0.32 31.80 -11.86
C GLY A 112 1.01 31.88 -11.11
N PHE A 113 1.03 32.39 -9.87
CA PHE A 113 2.23 32.40 -9.06
C PHE A 113 2.58 31.00 -8.57
N ALA A 114 3.87 30.66 -8.61
CA ALA A 114 4.42 29.45 -8.00
C ALA A 114 5.53 29.84 -7.03
N MET A 115 5.36 29.55 -5.75
CA MET A 115 6.31 29.94 -4.70
C MET A 115 6.74 28.73 -3.88
N PRO A 116 8.04 28.57 -3.60
CA PRO A 116 8.51 27.58 -2.63
C PRO A 116 7.92 27.87 -1.25
N LEU A 117 7.42 26.84 -0.58
CA LEU A 117 7.02 26.91 0.82
C LEU A 117 8.25 26.84 1.72
N SER A 118 8.34 27.78 2.66
CA SER A 118 9.33 27.71 3.74
C SER A 118 9.04 26.53 4.66
N GLY A 119 10.08 25.79 5.03
CA GLY A 119 9.94 24.65 5.94
C GLY A 119 11.15 23.73 5.87
N THR A 120 11.04 22.58 6.51
CA THR A 120 12.08 21.53 6.43
C THR A 120 12.17 21.01 5.00
N PRO A 121 13.36 21.03 4.36
CA PRO A 121 13.54 20.53 3.00
C PRO A 121 13.09 19.07 2.87
N LEU A 122 12.53 18.68 1.72
CA LEU A 122 12.09 17.30 1.47
C LEU A 122 13.26 16.31 1.38
N ARG A 123 14.45 16.79 1.03
CA ARG A 123 15.71 16.04 1.11
C ARG A 123 16.25 15.86 2.53
N ALA A 124 15.73 16.58 3.53
CA ALA A 124 16.15 16.37 4.90
C ALA A 124 15.83 14.94 5.35
N LEU A 125 16.46 14.51 6.45
CA LEU A 125 16.24 13.17 6.99
C LEU A 125 14.74 12.96 7.28
N ALA A 126 14.31 11.73 6.98
CA ALA A 126 13.01 11.23 7.39
C ALA A 126 12.80 11.44 8.88
N ASP A 127 11.57 11.77 9.24
CA ASP A 127 11.14 11.76 10.63
C ASP A 127 11.28 10.32 11.17
N PRO A 128 12.11 10.08 12.21
CA PRO A 128 12.40 8.74 12.71
C PRO A 128 11.16 8.05 13.27
N ASP A 129 10.16 8.82 13.70
CA ASP A 129 8.90 8.31 14.26
C ASP A 129 7.80 8.17 13.20
N CYS A 130 8.12 8.45 11.93
CA CYS A 130 7.16 8.31 10.85
C CYS A 130 7.03 6.83 10.44
N PRO A 131 5.84 6.22 10.60
CA PRO A 131 5.65 4.78 10.36
C PRO A 131 5.79 4.39 8.88
N LEU A 132 5.82 5.36 7.96
CA LEU A 132 5.99 5.10 6.53
C LEU A 132 7.45 4.89 6.10
N HIS A 133 8.40 5.07 7.01
CA HIS A 133 9.83 4.85 6.77
C HIS A 133 10.36 3.53 7.33
N GLU A 134 9.48 2.73 7.92
CA GLU A 134 9.80 1.34 8.24
C GLU A 134 10.09 0.59 6.95
N ARG A 135 11.33 0.12 6.80
CA ARG A 135 11.74 -0.66 5.63
C ARG A 135 11.33 -2.11 5.81
N LEU A 136 11.02 -2.77 4.69
CA LEU A 136 10.93 -4.23 4.69
C LEU A 136 12.26 -4.82 5.19
N PRO A 137 12.23 -5.88 6.01
CA PRO A 137 13.44 -6.66 6.32
C PRO A 137 14.14 -7.08 5.02
N ALA A 138 15.47 -7.09 5.00
CA ALA A 138 16.21 -7.49 3.80
C ALA A 138 15.99 -8.97 3.44
N ASP A 139 15.57 -9.77 4.41
CA ASP A 139 15.41 -11.22 4.39
C ASP A 139 13.93 -11.64 4.52
N VAL A 140 13.05 -11.04 3.73
CA VAL A 140 11.64 -11.45 3.68
C VAL A 140 11.54 -12.94 3.30
N PRO A 141 10.93 -13.80 4.14
CA PRO A 141 10.78 -15.21 3.83
C PRO A 141 9.95 -15.44 2.56
N VAL A 142 10.48 -16.23 1.63
CA VAL A 142 9.78 -16.59 0.38
C VAL A 142 8.92 -17.84 0.61
N LEU A 143 7.62 -17.72 0.38
CA LEU A 143 6.70 -18.86 0.42
C LEU A 143 6.82 -19.70 -0.86
N PRO A 144 6.62 -21.02 -0.78
CA PRO A 144 6.59 -21.90 -1.95
C PRO A 144 5.25 -21.79 -2.72
N LEU A 145 4.69 -20.60 -2.81
CA LEU A 145 3.41 -20.27 -3.45
C LEU A 145 3.64 -19.11 -4.42
N ASP A 146 3.08 -19.19 -5.62
CA ASP A 146 3.01 -18.06 -6.54
C ASP A 146 1.62 -17.41 -6.50
N HIS A 147 1.43 -16.35 -7.28
CA HIS A 147 0.16 -15.63 -7.38
C HIS A 147 -1.03 -16.46 -7.92
N GLU A 148 -0.80 -17.65 -8.49
CA GLU A 148 -1.88 -18.54 -8.94
C GLU A 148 -2.35 -19.50 -7.84
N ALA A 149 -1.66 -19.54 -6.70
CA ALA A 149 -2.10 -20.26 -5.51
C ALA A 149 -3.47 -19.77 -5.01
N THR A 150 -4.17 -20.62 -4.28
CA THR A 150 -5.45 -20.28 -3.68
C THR A 150 -5.28 -19.60 -2.33
N VAL A 151 -6.32 -18.91 -1.86
CA VAL A 151 -6.37 -18.38 -0.49
C VAL A 151 -6.19 -19.50 0.53
N ALA A 152 -6.74 -20.70 0.30
CA ALA A 152 -6.52 -21.87 1.15
C ALA A 152 -5.04 -22.22 1.26
N ASP A 153 -4.33 -22.35 0.13
CA ASP A 153 -2.89 -22.66 0.12
C ASP A 153 -2.09 -21.62 0.93
N LEU A 154 -2.43 -20.33 0.80
CA LEU A 154 -1.81 -19.25 1.58
C LEU A 154 -2.10 -19.39 3.08
N LEU A 155 -3.33 -19.72 3.45
CA LEU A 155 -3.75 -19.85 4.84
C LEU A 155 -3.06 -21.01 5.57
N ASP A 156 -2.62 -22.04 4.86
CA ASP A 156 -1.81 -23.13 5.41
C ASP A 156 -0.39 -22.70 5.82
N HIS A 157 0.08 -21.54 5.32
CA HIS A 157 1.42 -21.00 5.56
C HIS A 157 1.44 -19.79 6.53
N VAL A 158 0.27 -19.40 7.04
CA VAL A 158 0.13 -18.32 8.03
C VAL A 158 -0.54 -18.85 9.28
N GLY A 159 -0.14 -18.35 10.45
CA GLY A 159 -0.71 -18.75 11.72
C GLY A 159 -2.22 -18.48 11.80
N VAL A 160 -2.91 -19.24 12.64
CA VAL A 160 -4.36 -19.05 12.88
C VAL A 160 -4.70 -17.67 13.45
N HIS A 161 -3.75 -17.06 14.17
CA HIS A 161 -3.86 -15.71 14.74
C HIS A 161 -3.28 -14.62 13.84
N GLU A 162 -2.88 -14.97 12.62
CA GLU A 162 -2.34 -14.04 11.64
C GLU A 162 -3.38 -13.69 10.57
N GLU A 163 -3.26 -12.49 10.01
CA GLU A 163 -4.14 -11.95 8.99
C GLU A 163 -3.29 -11.50 7.79
N PRO A 164 -3.22 -12.31 6.72
CA PRO A 164 -2.56 -11.89 5.49
C PRO A 164 -3.38 -10.79 4.81
N LEU A 165 -2.70 -9.73 4.38
CA LEU A 165 -3.30 -8.57 3.73
C LEU A 165 -2.80 -8.46 2.29
N SER A 166 -3.66 -8.05 1.37
CA SER A 166 -3.30 -7.57 0.05
C SER A 166 -3.01 -6.08 0.08
N TRP A 167 -2.17 -5.59 -0.85
CA TRP A 167 -1.95 -4.15 -1.00
C TRP A 167 -3.12 -3.45 -1.68
N ALA A 168 -3.80 -4.14 -2.60
CA ALA A 168 -5.03 -3.66 -3.23
C ALA A 168 -6.26 -4.20 -2.49
N GLY A 169 -7.24 -3.34 -2.25
CA GLY A 169 -8.54 -3.78 -1.75
C GLY A 169 -9.30 -4.55 -2.83
N PHE A 170 -9.98 -5.62 -2.45
CA PHE A 170 -10.85 -6.41 -3.34
C PHE A 170 -12.28 -6.46 -2.81
N SER A 171 -13.23 -6.63 -3.73
CA SER A 171 -14.66 -6.71 -3.38
C SER A 171 -14.98 -8.09 -2.79
N ARG A 172 -15.66 -8.11 -1.65
CA ARG A 172 -16.23 -9.36 -1.13
C ARG A 172 -17.50 -9.72 -1.91
N PRO A 173 -17.71 -10.97 -2.34
CA PRO A 173 -19.02 -11.39 -2.81
C PRO A 173 -20.00 -11.35 -1.65
N VAL A 174 -20.87 -10.34 -1.61
CA VAL A 174 -21.89 -10.24 -0.57
C VAL A 174 -23.12 -11.05 -0.99
N ARG A 175 -23.47 -12.04 -0.17
CA ARG A 175 -24.71 -12.81 -0.34
C ARG A 175 -25.92 -11.94 0.05
N ARG A 176 -26.40 -11.06 -0.84
CA ARG A 176 -27.80 -10.57 -0.96
C ARG A 176 -27.93 -9.38 -1.92
N ARG A 177 -29.10 -9.29 -2.58
CA ARG A 177 -29.52 -8.37 -3.66
C ARG A 177 -29.45 -6.86 -3.36
N ALA A 178 -28.94 -6.42 -2.20
CA ALA A 178 -28.90 -5.00 -1.82
C ALA A 178 -27.62 -4.59 -1.06
N ALA A 179 -26.55 -5.39 -1.14
CA ALA A 179 -25.35 -5.11 -0.35
C ALA A 179 -24.28 -4.38 -1.16
N VAL A 180 -23.97 -3.16 -0.71
CA VAL A 180 -22.79 -2.38 -1.05
C VAL A 180 -21.56 -3.30 -1.06
N ARG A 181 -20.76 -3.24 -2.14
CA ARG A 181 -19.51 -3.99 -2.26
C ARG A 181 -18.52 -3.51 -1.20
N ALA A 182 -18.46 -4.20 -0.06
CA ALA A 182 -17.42 -3.95 0.92
C ALA A 182 -16.07 -4.31 0.30
N VAL A 183 -15.18 -3.30 0.20
CA VAL A 183 -13.80 -3.47 -0.23
C VAL A 183 -12.97 -3.82 1.01
N THR A 184 -12.18 -4.87 0.93
CA THR A 184 -11.29 -5.29 2.02
C THR A 184 -9.92 -5.67 1.48
N THR A 185 -8.90 -5.48 2.30
CA THR A 185 -7.54 -5.97 2.05
C THR A 185 -7.27 -7.30 2.75
N ARG A 186 -8.19 -7.80 3.59
CA ARG A 186 -8.00 -9.02 4.37
C ARG A 186 -8.19 -10.26 3.49
N LEU A 187 -7.11 -10.92 3.09
CA LEU A 187 -7.14 -12.06 2.18
C LEU A 187 -7.97 -13.23 2.75
N ARG A 188 -8.01 -13.40 4.08
CA ARG A 188 -8.87 -14.41 4.73
C ARG A 188 -10.37 -14.19 4.52
N SER A 189 -10.78 -12.98 4.12
CA SER A 189 -12.19 -12.65 3.84
C SER A 189 -12.66 -13.09 2.44
N ALA A 190 -11.75 -13.55 1.58
CA ALA A 190 -12.06 -14.10 0.28
C ALA A 190 -12.48 -15.58 0.36
N PRO A 191 -13.18 -16.13 -0.66
CA PRO A 191 -13.41 -17.57 -0.76
C PRO A 191 -12.08 -18.33 -0.71
N ALA A 192 -12.02 -19.43 0.03
CA ALA A 192 -10.81 -20.24 0.18
C ALA A 192 -10.27 -20.75 -1.18
N SER A 193 -11.16 -20.99 -2.15
CA SER A 193 -10.81 -21.41 -3.52
C SER A 193 -10.43 -20.26 -4.46
N ALA A 194 -10.54 -18.99 -4.03
CA ALA A 194 -10.16 -17.86 -4.86
C ALA A 194 -8.64 -17.87 -5.09
N ARG A 195 -8.22 -17.62 -6.32
CA ARG A 195 -6.80 -17.41 -6.65
C ARG A 195 -6.34 -16.06 -6.15
N LEU A 196 -5.10 -15.95 -5.69
CA LEU A 196 -4.52 -14.68 -5.25
C LEU A 196 -4.52 -13.65 -6.40
N SER A 197 -4.21 -14.06 -7.63
CA SER A 197 -4.25 -13.20 -8.82
C SER A 197 -5.63 -12.59 -9.09
N ALA A 198 -6.70 -13.35 -8.83
CA ALA A 198 -8.08 -12.86 -8.96
C ALA A 198 -8.45 -11.81 -7.90
N LEU A 199 -7.67 -11.71 -6.81
CA LEU A 199 -7.80 -10.70 -5.75
C LEU A 199 -6.86 -9.50 -5.98
N GLY A 200 -6.17 -9.46 -7.13
CA GLY A 200 -5.22 -8.40 -7.47
C GLY A 200 -3.83 -8.58 -6.88
N VAL A 201 -3.49 -9.78 -6.41
CA VAL A 201 -2.15 -10.09 -5.93
C VAL A 201 -1.21 -10.34 -7.13
N ALA A 202 -0.10 -9.62 -7.19
CA ALA A 202 0.86 -9.68 -8.28
C ALA A 202 1.88 -10.83 -8.13
N PRO A 203 2.53 -11.27 -9.23
CA PRO A 203 3.67 -12.18 -9.14
C PRO A 203 4.76 -11.63 -8.20
N ARG A 204 5.31 -12.49 -7.34
CA ARG A 204 6.34 -12.13 -6.34
C ARG A 204 5.96 -11.00 -5.38
N GLU A 205 4.67 -10.76 -5.18
CA GLU A 205 4.25 -9.71 -4.26
C GLU A 205 4.65 -10.05 -2.82
N VAL A 206 5.15 -9.05 -2.10
CA VAL A 206 5.45 -9.16 -0.67
C VAL A 206 4.19 -8.87 0.12
N LEU A 207 3.56 -9.88 0.73
CA LEU A 207 2.34 -9.73 1.48
C LEU A 207 2.63 -9.34 2.95
N PRO A 208 2.03 -8.27 3.48
CA PRO A 208 2.01 -8.03 4.92
C PRO A 208 1.10 -9.05 5.61
N VAL A 209 1.56 -9.56 6.75
CA VAL A 209 0.86 -10.50 7.61
C VAL A 209 0.78 -9.88 8.99
N ALA A 210 -0.41 -9.40 9.34
CA ALA A 210 -0.68 -8.76 10.62
C ALA A 210 -0.99 -9.79 11.69
N ARG A 211 -0.41 -9.62 12.88
CA ARG A 211 -0.81 -10.41 14.04
C ARG A 211 -2.06 -9.81 14.68
N ARG A 212 -3.08 -10.64 14.93
CA ARG A 212 -4.38 -10.18 15.48
C ARG A 212 -4.30 -9.69 16.92
N ASP A 213 -3.24 -10.04 17.64
CA ASP A 213 -2.93 -9.54 18.98
C ASP A 213 -2.34 -8.11 18.98
N GLY A 214 -2.10 -7.53 17.80
CA GLY A 214 -1.52 -6.19 17.65
C GLY A 214 -0.01 -6.14 17.85
N SER A 215 0.67 -7.29 18.02
CA SER A 215 2.12 -7.34 18.26
C SER A 215 2.99 -6.97 17.05
N GLY A 216 2.38 -6.69 15.90
CA GLY A 216 3.06 -6.10 14.75
C GLY A 216 2.73 -6.76 13.41
N LEU A 217 3.52 -6.38 12.40
CA LEU A 217 3.48 -6.93 11.05
C LEU A 217 4.72 -7.80 10.82
N ARG A 218 4.56 -8.89 10.07
CA ARG A 218 5.66 -9.54 9.36
C ARG A 218 5.36 -9.55 7.87
N TYR A 219 6.36 -9.78 7.06
CA TYR A 219 6.23 -9.81 5.60
C TYR A 219 6.58 -11.20 5.07
N VAL A 220 5.97 -11.60 3.96
CA VAL A 220 6.30 -12.80 3.19
C VAL A 220 6.32 -12.48 1.70
N GLU A 221 7.24 -13.06 0.94
CA GLU A 221 7.28 -12.90 -0.52
C GLU A 221 6.67 -14.14 -1.19
N LEU A 222 5.88 -13.94 -2.25
CA LEU A 222 5.47 -15.05 -3.12
C LEU A 222 6.63 -15.52 -4.01
N ALA A 223 6.69 -16.81 -4.32
CA ALA A 223 7.61 -17.34 -5.30
C ALA A 223 7.32 -16.77 -6.71
N ALA A 224 8.35 -16.81 -7.56
CA ALA A 224 8.18 -16.58 -8.98
C ALA A 224 7.27 -17.67 -9.58
N ALA A 225 6.42 -17.27 -10.54
CA ALA A 225 5.54 -18.18 -11.24
C ALA A 225 6.35 -19.33 -11.86
N GLY A 226 5.90 -20.57 -11.63
CA GLY A 226 6.53 -21.76 -12.21
C GLY A 226 7.74 -22.33 -11.46
N ARG A 227 8.04 -21.90 -10.22
CA ARG A 227 8.81 -22.77 -9.31
C ARG A 227 7.91 -23.93 -8.89
N GLU A 228 8.22 -25.12 -9.40
CA GLU A 228 7.57 -26.38 -9.02
C GLU A 228 7.35 -26.45 -7.51
N ARG A 229 6.15 -26.88 -7.12
CA ARG A 229 5.86 -27.42 -5.78
C ARG A 229 6.86 -28.56 -5.56
N ARG A 230 8.05 -28.29 -5.03
CA ARG A 230 8.88 -29.34 -4.44
C ARG A 230 8.07 -29.84 -3.25
N GLY A 231 7.37 -30.96 -3.49
CA GLY A 231 6.63 -31.66 -2.47
C GLY A 231 7.53 -31.82 -1.25
N ILE A 232 7.01 -31.40 -0.10
CA ILE A 232 7.45 -31.96 1.16
C ILE A 232 7.29 -33.48 0.98
N PRO A 233 8.35 -34.29 1.11
CA PRO A 233 8.21 -35.74 1.07
C PRO A 233 7.21 -36.11 2.16
N GLY A 234 6.06 -36.63 1.72
CA GLY A 234 5.07 -37.18 2.63
C GLY A 234 5.68 -38.40 3.30
N ASP A 235 5.93 -38.29 4.59
CA ASP A 235 6.13 -39.47 5.42
C ASP A 235 5.67 -39.19 6.86
N LEU A 236 4.35 -39.14 7.03
CA LEU A 236 3.71 -39.22 8.36
C LEU A 236 2.52 -40.18 8.38
N THR A 237 2.35 -41.02 7.36
CA THR A 237 1.24 -41.98 7.29
C THR A 237 1.63 -43.44 7.52
N GLU A 238 2.92 -43.79 7.54
CA GLU A 238 3.35 -45.17 7.83
C GLU A 238 3.66 -45.44 9.32
N ALA A 239 3.90 -44.41 10.14
CA ALA A 239 4.22 -44.60 11.57
C ALA A 239 3.02 -44.93 12.48
N ARG A 240 1.78 -45.06 11.95
CA ARG A 240 0.58 -45.39 12.74
C ARG A 240 0.02 -46.81 12.52
N ARG A 241 0.63 -47.63 11.65
CA ARG A 241 0.22 -49.04 11.47
C ARG A 241 1.07 -50.06 12.24
N ALA A 242 2.16 -49.66 12.90
CA ALA A 242 3.07 -50.59 13.57
C ALA A 242 2.91 -50.69 15.10
N THR A 243 1.84 -50.17 15.70
CA THR A 243 1.64 -50.20 17.17
C THR A 243 0.37 -50.92 17.64
N THR A 244 -0.24 -51.78 16.82
CA THR A 244 -1.42 -52.58 17.22
C THR A 244 -1.33 -54.10 17.00
N GLU A 245 -0.16 -54.64 16.67
CA GLU A 245 0.10 -56.09 16.68
C GLU A 245 1.25 -56.40 17.64
N GLY A 246 0.94 -56.63 18.92
CA GLY A 246 1.96 -56.97 19.91
C GLY A 246 1.55 -56.93 21.38
N VAL A 247 0.28 -57.18 21.72
CA VAL A 247 -0.10 -57.57 23.10
C VAL A 247 -1.29 -58.54 23.02
N ARG A 248 -0.98 -59.84 23.00
CA ARG A 248 -1.76 -60.91 23.63
C ARG A 248 -0.83 -62.05 23.99
#